data_AF-A0A7T6VJ97-F1
#
_entry.id   AF-A0A7T6VJ97-F1
#
_cell.length_a   1.000
_cell.length_b   1.000
_cell.length_c   1.000
_cell.angle_alpha   90.00
_cell.angle_beta   90.00
_cell.angle_gamma   90.00
#
_symmetry.space_group_name_H-M   'P 1'
#
loop_
_entity.id
_entity.type
_entity.pdbx_description
1 polymer ?
#
loop_
_entity_poly.entity_id
_entity_poly.type
_entity_poly.pdbx_seq_one_letter_code
_entity_poly.pdbx_strand_id
1 'polypeptide(L)'
;MGALLQQSTPASAGVFVSGGDVFQEFPMWVNGPNGAQQIVESQEAFDALGEGWKKPVRVELVPREQAPDFIEYPKWVGRVLVHSAEEEAALAQAAAVDADEQVDDERTALIQIAEEKGIKIDRRWSNDKIRAALEAV
;
A
#
# COMPACT_ATOMS: atom_id res chain seq x y z
N MET A 1 23.61 -14.82 47.83
CA MET A 1 23.22 -13.52 47.23
C MET A 1 23.21 -13.68 45.72
N GLY A 2 22.08 -14.06 45.14
CA GLY A 2 21.91 -14.18 43.69
C GLY A 2 20.47 -13.82 43.37
N ALA A 3 20.26 -12.59 42.89
CA ALA A 3 18.95 -12.08 42.53
C ALA A 3 18.51 -12.75 41.22
N LEU A 4 17.50 -13.61 41.29
CA LEU A 4 16.81 -14.13 40.12
C LEU A 4 15.87 -13.04 39.62
N LEU A 5 16.22 -12.44 38.48
CA LEU A 5 15.36 -11.56 37.69
C LEU A 5 14.14 -12.38 37.23
N GLN A 6 13.01 -12.21 37.91
CA GLN A 6 11.71 -12.61 37.38
C GLN A 6 11.40 -11.69 36.20
N GLN A 7 11.64 -12.19 34.99
CA GLN A 7 11.05 -11.62 33.79
C GLN A 7 9.54 -11.85 33.88
N SER A 8 8.82 -10.78 34.17
CA SER A 8 7.36 -10.70 34.09
C SER A 8 6.94 -10.97 32.65
N THR A 9 6.44 -12.17 32.39
CA THR A 9 5.71 -12.52 31.17
C THR A 9 4.49 -11.59 31.06
N PRO A 10 4.30 -10.86 29.96
CA PRO A 10 3.06 -10.10 29.78
C PRO A 10 1.89 -11.09 29.69
N ALA A 11 0.88 -10.84 30.51
CA ALA A 11 -0.36 -11.59 30.53
C ALA A 11 -0.96 -11.62 29.12
N SER A 12 -1.37 -12.81 28.72
CA SER A 12 -1.97 -13.17 27.44
C SER A 12 -3.02 -12.16 26.99
N ALA A 13 -2.71 -11.38 25.95
CA ALA A 13 -3.72 -10.67 25.20
C ALA A 13 -4.69 -11.71 24.62
N GLY A 14 -5.94 -11.73 25.09
CA GLY A 14 -6.97 -12.65 24.62
C GLY A 14 -7.29 -12.38 23.15
N VAL A 15 -6.65 -13.09 22.24
CA VAL A 15 -6.99 -13.12 20.82
C VAL A 15 -8.19 -14.06 20.65
N PHE A 16 -9.36 -13.49 20.39
CA PHE A 16 -10.54 -14.26 20.05
C PHE A 16 -10.61 -14.43 18.53
N VAL A 17 -10.56 -15.67 18.06
CA VAL A 17 -10.71 -16.02 16.65
C VAL A 17 -12.18 -16.31 16.36
N SER A 18 -12.82 -15.42 15.60
CA SER A 18 -14.12 -15.68 14.99
C SER A 18 -14.02 -15.30 13.51
N GLY A 19 -13.95 -16.30 12.62
CA GLY A 19 -14.27 -16.12 11.20
C GLY A 19 -13.30 -15.30 10.36
N GLY A 20 -11.98 -15.39 10.58
CA GLY A 20 -10.97 -14.91 9.62
C GLY A 20 -10.43 -13.51 9.83
N ASP A 21 -11.06 -12.67 10.66
CA ASP A 21 -10.53 -11.34 11.03
C ASP A 21 -9.93 -11.34 12.44
N VAL A 22 -8.63 -11.02 12.53
CA VAL A 22 -7.94 -10.81 13.80
C VAL A 22 -8.18 -9.37 14.24
N PHE A 23 -9.18 -9.15 15.08
CA PHE A 23 -9.42 -7.85 15.71
C PHE A 23 -8.96 -7.88 17.17
N GLN A 24 -7.97 -7.06 17.50
CA GLN A 24 -7.55 -6.86 18.88
C GLN A 24 -8.54 -5.92 19.58
N GLU A 25 -9.42 -6.47 20.43
CA GLU A 25 -10.43 -5.68 21.16
C GLU A 25 -9.81 -4.80 22.24
N PHE A 26 -8.74 -5.25 22.89
CA PHE A 26 -8.09 -4.55 23.99
C PHE A 26 -6.63 -4.19 23.66
N PRO A 27 -6.13 -3.01 24.07
CA PRO A 27 -6.78 -2.03 24.93
C PRO A 27 -7.91 -1.24 24.22
N MET A 28 -9.01 -0.98 24.94
CA MET A 28 -10.22 -0.36 24.40
C MET A 28 -10.54 0.95 25.13
N TRP A 29 -10.90 1.99 24.38
CA TRP A 29 -11.48 3.22 24.93
C TRP A 29 -12.95 3.02 25.27
N VAL A 30 -13.35 3.29 26.51
CA VAL A 30 -14.75 3.19 26.98
C VAL A 30 -15.26 4.51 27.51
N ASN A 31 -16.55 4.76 27.31
CA ASN A 31 -17.23 5.98 27.75
C ASN A 31 -18.09 5.68 28.97
N GLY A 32 -17.89 6.43 30.05
CA GLY A 32 -18.62 6.33 31.31
C GLY A 32 -19.69 7.39 31.48
N PRO A 33 -20.40 7.37 32.62
CA PRO A 33 -21.36 8.41 32.99
C PRO A 33 -20.68 9.78 33.05
N ASN A 34 -21.45 10.84 32.76
CA ASN A 34 -20.98 12.24 32.72
C ASN A 34 -19.84 12.52 31.71
N GLY A 35 -19.68 11.68 30.68
CA GLY A 35 -18.66 11.87 29.65
C GLY A 35 -17.25 11.48 30.07
N ALA A 36 -17.10 10.69 31.15
CA ALA A 36 -15.82 10.11 31.53
C ALA A 36 -15.29 9.18 30.43
N GLN A 37 -13.97 9.16 30.22
CA GLN A 37 -13.32 8.30 29.24
C GLN A 37 -12.15 7.57 29.89
N GLN A 38 -12.04 6.27 29.68
CA GLN A 38 -10.95 5.46 30.21
C GLN A 38 -10.51 4.40 29.20
N ILE A 39 -9.22 4.09 29.18
CA ILE A 39 -8.68 2.93 28.45
C ILE A 39 -8.70 1.72 29.38
N VAL A 40 -9.22 0.62 28.89
CA VAL A 40 -9.30 -0.65 29.61
C VAL A 40 -8.48 -1.71 28.87
N GLU A 41 -7.69 -2.49 29.60
CA GLU A 41 -6.76 -3.47 29.03
C GLU A 41 -7.34 -4.88 28.90
N SER A 42 -8.46 -5.18 29.57
CA SER A 42 -9.09 -6.50 29.55
C SER A 42 -10.60 -6.43 29.78
N GLN A 43 -11.31 -7.50 29.45
CA GLN A 43 -12.76 -7.60 29.69
C GLN A 43 -13.10 -7.52 31.19
N GLU A 44 -12.30 -8.16 32.05
CA GLU A 44 -12.49 -8.13 33.51
C GLU A 44 -12.39 -6.70 34.07
N ALA A 45 -11.44 -5.92 33.56
CA ALA A 45 -11.28 -4.53 33.96
C ALA A 45 -12.45 -3.66 33.46
N PHE A 46 -13.13 -4.04 32.39
CA PHE A 46 -14.34 -3.35 31.93
C PHE A 46 -15.54 -3.69 32.82
N ASP A 47 -15.74 -4.97 33.13
CA ASP A 47 -16.84 -5.42 33.97
C ASP A 47 -16.72 -4.86 35.41
N ALA A 48 -15.50 -4.62 35.88
CA ALA A 48 -15.21 -3.96 37.16
C ALA A 48 -15.60 -2.47 37.22
N LEU A 49 -15.76 -1.79 36.08
CA LEU A 49 -16.16 -0.38 36.04
C LEU A 49 -17.64 -0.16 36.44
N GLY A 50 -18.46 -1.20 36.35
CA GLY A 50 -19.84 -1.18 36.80
C GLY A 50 -20.82 -0.54 35.80
N GLU A 51 -22.02 -0.21 36.30
CA GLU A 51 -23.14 0.21 35.46
C GLU A 51 -22.94 1.63 34.88
N GLY A 52 -23.30 1.80 33.60
CA GLY A 52 -23.21 3.08 32.89
C GLY A 52 -22.00 3.25 31.96
N TRP A 53 -21.06 2.30 31.97
CA TRP A 53 -19.94 2.27 31.02
C TRP A 53 -20.33 1.58 29.71
N LYS A 54 -19.95 2.20 28.60
CA LYS A 54 -20.31 1.76 27.25
C LYS A 54 -19.06 1.55 26.41
N LYS A 55 -19.02 0.39 25.73
CA LYS A 55 -18.05 0.10 24.68
C LYS A 55 -18.30 1.00 23.46
N PRO A 56 -17.26 1.35 22.70
CA PRO A 56 -17.42 2.12 21.48
C PRO A 56 -18.19 1.28 20.45
N VAL A 57 -19.03 1.95 19.66
CA VAL A 57 -19.78 1.28 18.58
C VAL A 57 -18.78 0.79 17.55
N ARG A 58 -18.81 -0.53 17.27
CA ARG A 58 -18.07 -1.09 16.15
C ARG A 58 -18.81 -0.70 14.88
N VAL A 59 -18.13 0.08 14.04
CA VAL A 59 -18.57 0.34 12.68
C VAL A 59 -17.89 -0.67 11.78
N GLU A 60 -18.62 -1.22 10.81
CA GLU A 60 -17.99 -1.95 9.72
C GLU A 60 -17.07 -0.98 8.98
N LEU A 61 -15.79 -1.33 8.90
CA LEU A 61 -14.81 -0.54 8.17
C LEU A 61 -15.05 -0.76 6.68
N VAL A 62 -15.88 0.09 6.08
CA VAL A 62 -16.07 0.11 4.63
C VAL A 62 -14.86 0.83 4.00
N PRO A 63 -14.18 0.22 3.02
CA PRO A 63 -13.14 0.92 2.25
C PRO A 63 -13.68 2.25 1.72
N ARG A 64 -12.86 3.30 1.74
CA ARG A 64 -13.29 4.66 1.35
C ARG A 64 -13.96 4.71 -0.02
N GLU A 65 -13.46 3.90 -0.95
CA GLU A 65 -13.92 3.76 -2.34
C GLU A 65 -15.32 3.15 -2.45
N GLN A 66 -15.77 2.43 -1.42
CA GLN A 66 -17.09 1.78 -1.37
C GLN A 66 -18.11 2.58 -0.55
N ALA A 67 -17.70 3.72 0.02
CA ALA A 67 -18.60 4.57 0.77
C ALA A 67 -19.62 5.23 -0.18
N PRO A 68 -20.89 5.42 0.25
CA PRO A 68 -21.96 5.93 -0.61
C PRO A 68 -21.74 7.39 -1.05
N ASP A 69 -20.87 8.13 -0.36
CA ASP A 69 -20.49 9.50 -0.66
C ASP A 69 -19.17 9.59 -1.45
N PHE A 70 -18.59 8.45 -1.83
CA PHE A 70 -17.34 8.44 -2.57
C PHE A 70 -17.55 8.94 -4.00
N ILE A 71 -16.75 9.92 -4.39
CA ILE A 71 -16.69 10.44 -5.74
C ILE A 71 -15.30 10.12 -6.27
N GLU A 72 -15.23 9.25 -7.27
CA GLU A 72 -13.95 8.80 -7.83
C GLU A 72 -13.27 9.87 -8.70
N TYR A 73 -14.06 10.68 -9.40
CA TYR A 73 -13.58 11.69 -10.35
C TYR A 73 -13.97 13.10 -9.92
N PRO A 74 -13.14 14.13 -10.19
CA PRO A 74 -11.89 14.06 -10.94
C PRO A 74 -10.71 13.55 -10.10
N LYS A 75 -9.78 12.82 -10.73
CA LYS A 75 -8.56 12.28 -10.10
C LYS A 75 -7.31 12.57 -10.92
N TRP A 76 -6.15 12.64 -10.27
CA TRP A 76 -4.87 12.79 -10.94
C TRP A 76 -4.32 11.43 -11.37
N VAL A 77 -3.99 11.29 -12.66
CA VAL A 77 -3.27 10.15 -13.22
C VAL A 77 -1.93 10.66 -13.74
N GLY A 78 -0.86 10.39 -13.00
CA GLY A 78 0.46 10.97 -13.28
C GLY A 78 0.45 12.50 -13.17
N ARG A 79 0.53 13.20 -14.31
CA ARG A 79 0.51 14.68 -14.40
C ARG A 79 -0.75 15.22 -15.08
N VAL A 80 -1.76 14.38 -15.33
CA VAL A 80 -3.00 14.77 -15.99
C VAL A 80 -4.16 14.63 -15.03
N LEU A 81 -5.03 15.65 -14.98
CA LEU A 81 -6.29 15.59 -14.25
C LEU A 81 -7.34 14.92 -15.14
N VAL A 82 -7.95 13.86 -14.64
CA VAL A 82 -8.91 13.02 -15.35
C VAL A 82 -10.29 13.20 -14.74
N HIS A 83 -11.30 13.41 -15.58
CA HIS A 83 -12.68 13.64 -15.17
C HIS A 83 -13.59 12.41 -15.32
N SER A 84 -13.16 11.36 -16.04
CA SER A 84 -13.93 10.14 -16.21
C SER A 84 -13.06 8.89 -16.41
N ALA A 85 -13.67 7.71 -16.30
CA ALA A 85 -12.98 6.43 -16.51
C ALA A 85 -12.49 6.27 -17.96
N GLU A 86 -13.21 6.82 -18.92
CA GLU A 86 -12.84 6.78 -20.34
C GLU A 86 -11.57 7.58 -20.62
N GLU A 87 -11.43 8.75 -20.00
CA GLU A 87 -10.23 9.60 -20.11
C GLU A 87 -9.00 8.92 -19.49
N GLU A 88 -9.15 8.22 -18.36
CA GLU A 88 -8.08 7.41 -17.77
C GLU A 88 -7.66 6.27 -18.71
N ALA A 89 -8.63 5.55 -19.27
CA ALA A 89 -8.36 4.44 -20.19
C ALA A 89 -7.63 4.92 -21.46
N ALA A 90 -7.99 6.11 -21.97
CA ALA A 90 -7.31 6.74 -23.09
C ALA A 90 -5.86 7.11 -22.76
N LEU A 91 -5.60 7.64 -21.56
CA LEU A 91 -4.24 7.93 -21.08
C LEU A 91 -3.38 6.68 -20.94
N ALA A 92 -3.95 5.58 -20.43
CA ALA A 92 -3.24 4.32 -20.31
C ALA A 92 -2.84 3.75 -21.69
N GLN A 93 -3.72 3.89 -22.70
CA GLN A 93 -3.42 3.47 -24.07
C GLN A 93 -2.35 4.37 -24.71
N ALA A 94 -2.45 5.70 -24.54
CA ALA A 94 -1.46 6.62 -25.07
C ALA A 94 -0.06 6.35 -24.49
N ALA A 95 0.04 6.13 -23.17
CA ALA A 95 1.30 5.81 -22.52
C ALA A 95 1.91 4.47 -23.00
N ALA A 96 1.07 3.50 -23.40
CA ALA A 96 1.55 2.23 -23.94
C ALA A 96 2.12 2.40 -25.36
N VAL A 97 1.48 3.22 -26.20
CA VAL A 97 1.98 3.53 -27.55
C VAL A 97 3.30 4.30 -27.49
N ASP A 98 3.39 5.31 -26.62
CA ASP A 98 4.62 6.10 -26.43
C ASP A 98 5.79 5.22 -25.94
N ALA A 99 5.52 4.21 -25.10
CA ALA A 99 6.56 3.30 -24.61
C ALA A 99 7.10 2.39 -25.72
N ASP A 100 6.24 1.86 -26.59
CA ASP A 100 6.67 1.03 -27.72
C ASP A 100 7.48 1.84 -28.74
N GLU A 101 7.06 3.08 -29.05
CA GLU A 101 7.79 3.97 -29.97
C GLU A 101 9.16 4.39 -29.40
N GLN A 102 9.25 4.67 -28.09
CA GLN A 102 10.52 4.97 -27.42
C GLN A 102 11.53 3.83 -27.47
N VAL A 103 11.07 2.57 -27.39
CA VAL A 103 11.93 1.39 -27.46
C VAL A 103 12.54 1.22 -28.86
N ASP A 104 11.76 1.50 -29.90
CA ASP A 104 12.22 1.45 -31.29
C ASP A 104 13.20 2.59 -31.61
N ASP A 105 12.95 3.80 -31.10
CA ASP A 105 13.85 4.94 -31.24
C ASP A 105 15.20 4.70 -30.53
N GLU A 106 15.19 4.18 -29.30
CA GLU A 106 16.41 3.87 -28.55
C GLU A 106 17.27 2.83 -29.28
N ARG A 107 16.64 1.76 -29.79
CA ARG A 107 17.35 0.72 -30.54
C ARG A 107 17.97 1.29 -31.82
N THR A 108 17.24 2.13 -32.53
CA THR A 108 17.72 2.77 -33.77
C THR A 108 18.93 3.65 -33.49
N ALA A 109 18.89 4.46 -32.42
CA ALA A 109 20.02 5.28 -32.00
C ALA A 109 21.26 4.44 -31.63
N LEU A 110 21.08 3.34 -30.89
CA LEU A 110 22.17 2.43 -30.52
C LEU A 110 22.82 1.76 -31.74
N ILE A 111 22.03 1.39 -32.74
CA ILE A 111 22.57 0.82 -33.99
C ILE A 111 23.40 1.85 -34.75
N GLN A 112 22.92 3.09 -34.85
CA GLN A 112 23.64 4.16 -35.52
C GLN A 112 25.00 4.44 -34.86
N ILE A 113 25.05 4.53 -33.54
CA ILE A 113 26.31 4.75 -32.79
C ILE A 113 27.27 3.56 -32.98
N ALA A 114 26.75 2.34 -33.08
CA ALA A 114 27.57 1.16 -33.32
C ALA A 114 28.17 1.11 -34.73
N GLU A 115 27.42 1.53 -35.74
CA GLU A 115 27.93 1.67 -37.11
C GLU A 115 29.05 2.71 -37.16
N GLU A 116 28.90 3.85 -36.47
CA GLU A 116 29.94 4.88 -36.36
C GLU A 116 31.21 4.35 -35.69
N LYS A 117 31.07 3.50 -34.65
CA LYS A 117 32.19 2.85 -33.97
C LYS A 117 32.71 1.59 -34.70
N GLY A 118 32.10 1.19 -35.81
CA GLY A 118 32.49 0.01 -36.59
C GLY A 118 32.15 -1.34 -35.93
N ILE A 119 31.23 -1.37 -34.96
CA ILE A 119 30.80 -2.58 -34.25
C ILE A 119 29.70 -3.28 -35.04
N LYS A 120 29.92 -4.54 -35.42
CA LYS A 120 28.89 -5.36 -36.08
C LYS A 120 27.87 -5.88 -35.07
N ILE A 121 26.67 -5.31 -35.08
CA ILE A 121 25.54 -5.77 -34.27
C ILE A 121 24.81 -6.92 -34.98
N ASP A 122 24.46 -7.97 -34.23
CA ASP A 122 23.51 -8.99 -34.67
C ASP A 122 22.07 -8.54 -34.36
N ARG A 123 21.14 -8.78 -35.29
CA ARG A 123 19.73 -8.40 -35.14
C ARG A 123 19.03 -9.01 -33.93
N ARG A 124 19.56 -10.09 -33.34
CA ARG A 124 19.04 -10.76 -32.14
C ARG A 124 19.61 -10.23 -30.83
N TRP A 125 20.51 -9.24 -30.86
CA TRP A 125 21.05 -8.65 -29.64
C TRP A 125 20.01 -7.74 -28.98
N SER A 126 19.89 -7.89 -27.66
CA SER A 126 19.12 -6.95 -26.82
C SER A 126 19.82 -5.59 -26.76
N ASN A 127 19.05 -4.54 -26.46
CA ASN A 127 19.58 -3.17 -26.35
C ASN A 127 20.70 -3.10 -25.30
N ASP A 128 20.57 -3.80 -24.17
CA ASP A 128 21.63 -3.87 -23.14
C ASP A 128 22.94 -4.45 -23.65
N LYS A 129 22.87 -5.49 -24.50
CA LYS A 129 24.06 -6.11 -25.07
C LYS A 129 24.75 -5.17 -26.06
N ILE A 130 23.97 -4.39 -26.81
CA ILE A 130 24.51 -3.35 -27.72
C ILE A 130 25.18 -2.25 -26.90
N ARG A 131 24.54 -1.76 -25.82
CA ARG A 131 25.10 -0.74 -24.92
C ARG A 131 26.42 -1.20 -24.29
N ALA A 132 26.46 -2.42 -23.75
CA ALA A 132 27.69 -2.98 -23.17
C ALA A 132 28.84 -3.08 -24.20
N ALA A 133 28.53 -3.42 -25.45
CA ALA A 133 29.53 -3.45 -26.52
C ALA A 133 30.02 -2.04 -26.88
N LEU A 134 29.14 -1.02 -26.83
CA LEU A 134 29.50 0.37 -27.10
C LEU A 134 30.33 1.03 -26.00
N GLU A 135 30.12 0.64 -24.73
CA GLU A 135 30.89 1.13 -23.58
C GLU A 135 32.28 0.49 -23.48
N ALA A 136 32.47 -0.71 -24.04
CA ALA A 136 33.76 -1.41 -24.03
C ALA A 136 34.77 -0.90 -25.09
N VAL A 137 34.38 0.11 -25.90
CA VAL A 137 35.19 0.75 -26.95
C VAL A 137 35.50 2.18 -26.59
#